data_AF-A0AAW7K7B6-F1
#
_entry.id   AF-A0AAW7K7B6-F1
#
_cell.length_a   1.000
_cell.length_b   1.000
_cell.length_c   1.000
_cell.angle_alpha   90.00
_cell.angle_beta   90.00
_cell.angle_gamma   90.00
#
_symmetry.space_group_name_H-M   'P 1'
#
loop_
_entity.id
_entity.type
_entity.pdbx_description
1 polymer ?
#
loop_
_entity_poly.entity_id
_entity_poly.type
_entity_poly.pdbx_seq_one_letter_code
_entity_poly.pdbx_strand_id
1 'polypeptide(L)' 'MRDNGELYLAGDWLTQCGLIGQPLVISVMPGQVVIRGQRVNM' A
#
# COMPACT_ATOMS: atom_id res chain seq x y z
N MET A 1 -7.76 -10.55 -7.58
CA MET A 1 -6.38 -10.91 -7.98
C MET A 1 -6.43 -11.30 -9.44
N ARG A 2 -5.49 -10.80 -10.23
CA ARG A 2 -5.30 -11.28 -11.60
C ARG A 2 -4.33 -12.47 -11.57
N ASP A 3 -4.35 -13.29 -12.62
CA ASP A 3 -3.56 -14.51 -12.70
C ASP A 3 -2.04 -14.25 -12.73
N ASN A 4 -1.64 -13.00 -12.93
CA ASN A 4 -0.25 -12.54 -12.87
C ASN A 4 0.21 -12.13 -11.46
N GLY A 5 -0.59 -12.39 -10.42
CA GLY A 5 -0.26 -12.03 -9.04
C GLY A 5 -0.49 -10.55 -8.69
N GLU A 6 -1.14 -9.78 -9.56
CA GLU A 6 -1.50 -8.40 -9.25
C GLU A 6 -2.68 -8.32 -8.27
N LEU A 7 -2.52 -7.43 -7.29
CA LEU A 7 -3.55 -7.01 -6.36
C LEU A 7 -3.87 -5.53 -6.58
N TYR A 8 -5.11 -5.26 -6.98
CA TYR A 8 -5.64 -3.91 -7.04
C TYR A 8 -6.32 -3.55 -5.72
N LEU A 9 -5.96 -2.41 -5.14
CA LEU A 9 -6.57 -1.86 -3.93
C LEU A 9 -7.38 -0.62 -4.31
N ALA A 10 -8.63 -0.59 -3.88
CA ALA A 10 -9.52 0.54 -4.06
C ALA A 10 -10.27 0.87 -2.76
N GLY A 11 -10.78 2.09 -2.70
CA GLY A 11 -11.60 2.59 -1.62
C GLY A 11 -11.07 3.88 -1.02
N ASP A 12 -11.98 4.65 -0.41
CA ASP A 12 -11.70 5.98 0.12
C ASP A 12 -10.67 5.98 1.26
N TRP A 13 -10.52 4.85 1.95
CA TRP A 13 -9.52 4.66 2.99
C TRP A 13 -8.09 4.93 2.51
N LEU A 14 -7.78 4.70 1.22
CA LEU A 14 -6.46 5.03 0.64
C LEU A 14 -6.21 6.54 0.64
N THR A 15 -7.23 7.33 0.31
CA THR A 15 -7.17 8.81 0.35
C THR A 15 -7.16 9.30 1.78
N GLN A 16 -8.00 8.75 2.65
CA GLN A 16 -8.09 9.14 4.07
C GLN A 16 -6.79 8.88 4.84
N CYS A 17 -6.09 7.79 4.51
CA CYS A 17 -4.77 7.49 5.08
C CYS A 17 -3.62 8.26 4.41
N GLY A 18 -3.89 9.10 3.40
CA GLY A 18 -2.88 9.85 2.66
C GLY A 18 -1.90 8.96 1.90
N LEU A 19 -2.32 7.78 1.45
CA LEU A 19 -1.45 6.82 0.74
C LEU A 19 -1.38 7.06 -0.76
N ILE A 20 -2.29 7.86 -1.33
CA ILE A 20 -2.31 8.17 -2.77
C ILE A 20 -1.30 9.27 -3.10
N GLY A 21 -0.60 9.11 -4.23
CA GLY A 21 0.26 10.15 -4.80
C GLY A 21 1.65 10.27 -4.18
N GLN A 22 2.04 9.34 -3.30
CA GLN A 22 3.36 9.27 -2.69
C GLN A 22 3.99 7.88 -2.85
N PRO A 23 5.32 7.76 -2.73
CA PRO A 23 5.97 6.45 -2.65
C PRO A 23 5.45 5.63 -1.48
N LEU A 24 5.30 4.32 -1.70
CA LEU A 24 4.81 3.37 -0.71
C LEU A 24 5.91 2.38 -0.33
N VAL A 25 5.88 1.95 0.93
CA VAL A 25 6.69 0.84 1.43
C VAL A 25 5.78 -0.36 1.66
N ILE A 26 6.15 -1.49 1.09
CA ILE A 26 5.44 -2.76 1.24
C ILE A 26 6.31 -3.72 2.04
N SER A 27 5.75 -4.30 3.10
CA SER A 27 6.41 -5.33 3.90
C SER A 27 5.53 -6.58 3.97
N VAL A 28 6.13 -7.75 3.74
CA VAL A 28 5.44 -9.03 3.76
C VAL A 28 5.87 -9.81 5.00
N MET A 29 4.90 -10.30 5.75
CA MET A 29 5.08 -11.12 6.95
C MET A 29 4.19 -12.37 6.83
N PRO A 30 4.44 -13.44 7.61
CA PRO A 30 3.55 -14.60 7.63
C PRO A 30 2.09 -14.20 7.90
N GLY A 31 1.21 -14.42 6.93
CA GLY A 31 -0.22 -14.10 7.02
C GLY A 31 -0.59 -12.62 6.89
N GLN A 32 0.36 -11.72 6.63
CA GLN A 32 0.08 -10.28 6.58
C GLN A 32 0.93 -9.54 5.55
N VAL A 33 0.29 -8.63 4.81
CA VAL A 33 0.97 -7.61 3.99
C VAL A 33 0.69 -6.25 4.59
N VAL A 34 1.73 -5.47 4.83
CA VAL A 34 1.65 -4.12 5.41
C VAL A 34 2.05 -3.10 4.35
N ILE A 35 1.19 -2.13 4.10
CA ILE A 35 1.43 -1.02 3.17
C ILE A 35 1.49 0.28 3.99
N ARG A 36 2.55 1.06 3.81
CA ARG A 36 2.77 2.32 4.51
C ARG A 36 3.20 3.39 3.52
N GLY A 37 2.86 4.65 3.83
CA GLY A 37 3.49 5.78 3.17
C GLY A 37 4.99 5.82 3.45
N GLN A 38 5.80 6.11 2.44
CA GLN A 38 7.22 6.35 2.66
C GLN A 38 7.39 7.65 3.45
N ARG A 39 7.91 7.52 4.68
CA ARG A 39 8.28 8.69 5.47
C ARG A 39 9.59 9.25 4.93
N VAL A 40 9.50 10.29 4.11
CA VAL A 40 10.65 11.13 3.77
C VAL A 40 10.90 12.03 4.99
N ASN A 41 11.95 11.77 5.74
CA ASN A 41 12.36 12.66 6.82
C ASN A 41 12.96 13.91 6.16
N MET A 42 12.24 15.03 6.22
CA MET A 42 12.81 16.35 5.92
C MET A 42 13.60 16.85 7.12
#